data_AF-A0A9P8JNJ3-F1
#
_entry.id   AF-A0A9P8JNJ3-F1
#
_cell.length_a   1.000
_cell.length_b   1.000
_cell.length_c   1.000
_cell.angle_alpha   90.00
_cell.angle_beta   90.00
_cell.angle_gamma   90.00
#
_symmetry.space_group_name_H-M   'P 1'
#
loop_
_entity.id
_entity.type
_entity.pdbx_description
1 polymer ?
#
loop_
_entity_poly.entity_id
_entity_poly.type
_entity_poly.pdbx_seq_one_letter_code
_entity_poly.pdbx_strand_id
1 'polypeptide(L)'
;MAASHNSSPPASVYDMSDDEESDYNSVRRRSSASRGVKLLYAKSKVFVHPSPSSKDNIDGFIALYEQKSPAAPSAASSSTHIPSSSLILGWTPLASLQSQGQFDTYSKVDLDDKDQPTRNLVPPPPITSAHSASPGPYPFAVQASEIYSVQIRPPSAGWWFGSIVINTRSGDSFPALFFHDSECQSTINHRKKLARENFDPFGESGNLFWGGDQVLGWLKRHLNVERSPEPNIFL
;
A
#
# COMPACT_ATOMS: atom_id res chain seq x y z
N MET A 1 28.87 26.70 68.46
CA MET A 1 29.15 25.27 68.73
C MET A 1 27.82 24.54 68.66
N ALA A 2 27.59 23.74 67.64
CA ALA A 2 26.36 22.99 67.43
C ALA A 2 26.64 21.50 67.62
N ALA A 3 25.88 20.84 68.49
CA ALA A 3 25.92 19.40 68.71
C ALA A 3 24.52 18.82 68.49
N SER A 4 24.49 17.75 67.70
CA SER A 4 23.36 16.89 67.35
C SER A 4 22.77 16.14 68.55
N HIS A 5 21.49 15.79 68.50
CA HIS A 5 20.99 14.45 68.89
C HIS A 5 19.50 14.24 68.56
N ASN A 6 19.22 13.13 67.85
CA ASN A 6 18.22 12.08 68.12
C ASN A 6 16.73 12.49 68.33
N SER A 7 15.70 11.75 67.94
CA SER A 7 15.52 10.31 67.67
C SER A 7 14.04 10.11 67.26
N SER A 8 13.73 9.18 66.35
CA SER A 8 12.37 8.65 66.09
C SER A 8 12.02 7.53 67.10
N PRO A 9 10.83 6.86 67.09
CA PRO A 9 9.44 7.17 66.69
C PRO A 9 8.46 6.89 67.90
N PRO A 10 7.10 6.69 67.81
CA PRO A 10 6.42 5.57 67.11
C PRO A 10 5.05 5.91 66.45
N ALA A 11 4.54 4.90 65.76
CA ALA A 11 3.35 4.85 64.92
C ALA A 11 2.03 5.30 65.58
N SER A 12 1.16 5.93 64.77
CA SER A 12 -0.29 5.86 64.98
C SER A 12 -0.96 5.40 63.69
N VAL A 13 -1.76 4.35 63.89
CA VAL A 13 -2.49 3.57 62.91
C VAL A 13 -3.76 4.32 62.58
N TYR A 14 -3.89 4.78 61.32
CA TYR A 14 -5.20 5.08 60.75
C TYR A 14 -5.49 4.07 59.65
N ASP A 15 -6.31 3.12 60.06
CA ASP A 15 -7.18 2.29 59.25
C ASP A 15 -8.26 3.17 58.61
N MET A 16 -8.17 3.36 57.30
CA MET A 16 -9.30 3.75 56.46
C MET A 16 -9.22 2.92 55.18
N SER A 17 -10.07 1.91 55.14
CA SER A 17 -10.47 1.16 53.96
C SER A 17 -11.34 2.06 53.07
N ASP A 18 -10.90 2.25 51.84
CA ASP A 18 -11.78 2.65 50.74
C ASP A 18 -11.33 1.84 49.51
N ASP A 19 -11.93 0.66 49.39
CA ASP A 19 -11.88 -0.16 48.19
C ASP A 19 -12.70 0.54 47.08
N GLU A 20 -12.21 0.44 45.85
CA GLU A 20 -12.87 0.81 44.57
C GLU A 20 -12.63 2.22 44.01
N GLU A 21 -11.48 2.45 43.36
CA GLU A 21 -11.44 3.16 42.06
C GLU A 21 -10.27 2.64 41.18
N SER A 22 -10.35 1.35 40.84
CA SER A 22 -9.63 0.80 39.69
C SER A 22 -10.36 1.18 38.41
N ASP A 23 -10.02 2.32 37.81
CA ASP A 23 -10.02 2.56 36.34
C ASP A 23 -9.88 4.06 36.00
N TYR A 24 -8.80 4.71 36.42
CA TYR A 24 -8.24 5.76 35.56
C TYR A 24 -7.48 5.10 34.42
N ASN A 25 -8.28 4.53 33.51
CA ASN A 25 -7.88 4.16 32.18
C ASN A 25 -7.32 5.44 31.55
N SER A 26 -6.00 5.61 31.63
CA SER A 26 -5.31 6.66 30.89
C SER A 26 -5.75 6.47 29.45
N VAL A 27 -6.67 7.32 28.99
CA VAL A 27 -7.00 7.45 27.58
C VAL A 27 -5.79 8.14 26.97
N ARG A 28 -4.66 7.42 26.93
CA ARG A 28 -3.84 7.35 25.75
C ARG A 28 -4.84 7.01 24.67
N ARG A 29 -5.37 8.05 24.01
CA ARG A 29 -5.71 7.99 22.61
C ARG A 29 -4.51 7.33 21.95
N ARG A 30 -4.56 5.98 21.84
CA ARG A 30 -3.70 5.25 20.93
C ARG A 30 -3.99 5.93 19.62
N SER A 31 -3.03 6.74 19.17
CA SER A 31 -3.09 7.33 17.86
C SER A 31 -3.48 6.21 16.92
N SER A 32 -4.50 6.42 16.09
CA SER A 32 -4.90 5.49 15.04
C SER A 32 -3.71 5.06 14.16
N ALA A 33 -2.58 5.77 14.25
CA ALA A 33 -1.25 5.42 13.77
C ALA A 33 -0.63 4.12 14.34
N SER A 34 -1.21 3.46 15.34
CA SER A 34 -0.64 2.24 15.96
C SER A 34 -1.10 0.91 15.34
N ARG A 35 -1.86 0.91 14.25
CA ARG A 35 -2.19 -0.32 13.51
C ARG A 35 -1.67 -0.18 12.08
N GLY A 36 -0.64 -0.98 11.75
CA GLY A 36 -0.22 -1.13 10.36
C GLY A 36 -1.37 -1.63 9.49
N VAL A 37 -1.30 -1.32 8.20
CA VAL A 37 -2.19 -1.86 7.17
C VAL A 37 -1.56 -3.11 6.56
N LYS A 38 -2.38 -4.04 6.06
CA LYS A 38 -1.81 -5.21 5.38
C LYS A 38 -1.35 -4.81 3.98
N LEU A 39 -0.14 -5.20 3.61
CA LEU A 39 0.38 -5.09 2.25
C LEU A 39 -0.01 -6.35 1.47
N LEU A 40 -1.01 -6.22 0.59
CA LEU A 40 -1.56 -7.33 -0.18
C LEU A 40 -0.68 -7.66 -1.38
N TYR A 41 -0.20 -6.61 -2.05
CA TYR A 41 0.57 -6.68 -3.28
C TYR A 41 1.54 -5.52 -3.36
N ALA A 42 2.69 -5.75 -3.98
CA ALA A 42 3.69 -4.74 -4.29
C ALA A 42 4.33 -5.08 -5.64
N LYS A 43 4.73 -4.06 -6.39
CA LYS A 43 5.43 -4.20 -7.66
C LYS A 43 6.54 -3.19 -7.77
N SER A 44 7.77 -3.66 -7.89
CA SER A 44 8.97 -2.83 -8.02
C SER A 44 9.18 -2.35 -9.46
N LYS A 45 10.12 -1.41 -9.65
CA LYS A 45 10.53 -0.89 -10.96
C LYS A 45 9.37 -0.26 -11.71
N VAL A 46 8.52 0.43 -10.96
CA VAL A 46 7.44 1.25 -11.48
C VAL A 46 7.84 2.69 -11.32
N PHE A 47 8.17 3.32 -12.44
CA PHE A 47 8.79 4.63 -12.49
C PHE A 47 7.80 5.73 -12.75
N VAL A 48 8.14 6.92 -12.26
CA VAL A 48 7.61 8.17 -12.78
C VAL A 48 8.72 8.91 -13.52
N HIS A 49 8.35 9.55 -14.63
CA HIS A 49 9.24 10.34 -15.49
C HIS A 49 8.79 11.81 -15.47
N PRO A 50 9.24 12.62 -14.49
CA PRO A 50 8.85 14.03 -14.39
C PRO A 50 9.36 14.90 -15.54
N SER A 51 10.47 14.49 -16.17
CA SER A 51 11.06 15.15 -17.32
C SER A 51 11.53 14.10 -18.33
N PRO A 52 11.91 14.51 -19.56
CA PRO A 52 12.54 13.62 -20.54
C PRO A 52 13.93 13.12 -20.12
N SER A 53 14.56 13.73 -19.11
CA SER A 53 15.89 13.34 -18.63
C SER A 53 15.78 12.12 -17.73
N SER A 54 16.53 11.07 -18.05
CA SER A 54 16.59 9.86 -17.23
C SER A 54 17.14 10.10 -15.82
N LYS A 55 17.83 11.22 -15.58
CA LYS A 55 18.35 11.62 -14.26
C LYS A 55 17.24 12.01 -13.27
N ASP A 56 16.09 12.44 -13.80
CA ASP A 56 14.96 12.87 -12.98
C ASP A 56 13.97 11.71 -12.74
N ASN A 57 14.26 10.53 -13.30
CA ASN A 57 13.44 9.34 -13.14
C ASN A 57 13.37 8.93 -11.66
N ILE A 58 12.16 8.65 -11.19
CA ILE A 58 11.92 8.24 -9.82
C ILE A 58 11.46 6.78 -9.85
N ASP A 59 12.33 5.87 -9.42
CA ASP A 59 11.99 4.46 -9.19
C ASP A 59 11.10 4.35 -7.95
N GLY A 60 10.17 3.39 -7.95
CA GLY A 60 9.22 3.19 -6.89
C GLY A 60 8.47 1.87 -6.96
N PHE A 61 7.55 1.74 -6.01
CA PHE A 61 6.65 0.62 -5.89
C PHE A 61 5.22 1.10 -6.03
N ILE A 62 4.44 0.44 -6.90
CA ILE A 62 2.99 0.44 -6.77
C ILE A 62 2.57 -0.68 -5.84
N ALA A 63 1.60 -0.43 -4.97
CA ALA A 63 1.19 -1.37 -3.94
C ALA A 63 -0.31 -1.29 -3.63
N LEU A 64 -0.85 -2.42 -3.20
CA LEU A 64 -2.24 -2.56 -2.76
C LEU A 64 -2.28 -2.90 -1.27
N TYR A 65 -3.10 -2.16 -0.54
CA TYR A 65 -3.21 -2.28 0.92
C TYR A 65 -4.64 -2.59 1.35
N GLU A 66 -4.77 -3.32 2.46
CA GLU A 66 -6.03 -3.49 3.18
C GLU A 66 -5.97 -2.70 4.49
N GLN A 67 -6.79 -1.66 4.59
CA GLN A 67 -7.02 -0.89 5.81
C GLN A 67 -8.35 -1.32 6.44
N LYS A 68 -8.28 -1.90 7.64
CA LYS A 68 -9.49 -2.29 8.39
C LYS A 68 -10.28 -1.04 8.79
N SER A 69 -11.52 -0.94 8.32
CA SER A 69 -12.43 0.13 8.74
C SER A 69 -12.70 0.06 10.25
N PRO A 70 -12.66 1.19 10.98
CA PRO A 70 -13.02 1.23 12.39
C PRO A 70 -14.45 0.76 12.68
N ALA A 71 -15.36 0.86 11.70
CA ALA A 71 -16.78 0.57 11.84
C ALA A 71 -17.16 -0.89 11.56
N ALA A 72 -16.22 -1.72 11.05
CA ALA A 72 -16.51 -3.12 10.78
C ALA A 72 -16.33 -3.95 12.06
N PRO A 73 -17.37 -4.64 12.57
CA PRO A 73 -17.19 -5.60 13.65
C PRO A 73 -16.15 -6.65 13.22
N SER A 74 -15.36 -7.13 14.18
CA SER A 74 -14.35 -8.17 13.96
C SER A 74 -15.00 -9.53 13.67
N ALA A 75 -15.78 -9.63 12.60
CA ALA A 75 -16.06 -10.90 12.00
C ALA A 75 -14.75 -11.38 11.37
N ALA A 76 -14.33 -12.60 11.73
CA ALA A 76 -13.32 -13.33 10.98
C ALA A 76 -13.88 -13.55 9.57
N SER A 77 -13.65 -12.59 8.67
CA SER A 77 -14.21 -12.62 7.32
C SER A 77 -13.42 -13.62 6.49
N SER A 78 -13.95 -14.84 6.41
CA SER A 78 -13.67 -15.81 5.36
C SER A 78 -14.21 -15.37 3.98
N SER A 79 -14.63 -14.11 3.81
CA SER A 79 -14.99 -13.55 2.52
C SER A 79 -13.73 -13.18 1.74
N THR A 80 -13.60 -13.74 0.54
CA THR A 80 -12.58 -13.42 -0.45
C THR A 80 -12.63 -11.96 -0.94
N HIS A 81 -13.72 -11.25 -0.68
CA HIS A 81 -13.94 -9.89 -1.17
C HIS A 81 -13.64 -8.85 -0.08
N ILE A 82 -12.74 -7.91 -0.37
CA ILE A 82 -12.40 -6.78 0.49
C ILE A 82 -13.31 -5.60 0.08
N PRO A 83 -13.97 -4.89 1.02
CA PRO A 83 -14.72 -3.69 0.68
C PRO A 83 -13.83 -2.65 0.00
N SER A 84 -14.33 -1.97 -1.05
CA SER A 84 -13.55 -0.96 -1.79
C SER A 84 -13.08 0.21 -0.93
N SER A 85 -13.81 0.57 0.13
CA SER A 85 -13.42 1.58 1.12
C SER A 85 -12.30 1.13 2.07
N SER A 86 -12.02 -0.18 2.13
CA SER A 86 -10.92 -0.76 2.88
C SER A 86 -9.69 -1.06 2.01
N LEU A 87 -9.81 -0.91 0.69
CA LEU A 87 -8.73 -1.15 -0.26
C LEU A 87 -8.08 0.17 -0.66
N ILE A 88 -6.75 0.22 -0.63
CA ILE A 88 -5.98 1.42 -1.02
C ILE A 88 -4.97 1.02 -2.08
N LEU A 89 -4.93 1.77 -3.19
CA LEU A 89 -3.92 1.66 -4.22
C LEU A 89 -2.99 2.87 -4.10
N GLY A 90 -1.68 2.65 -4.07
CA GLY A 90 -0.73 3.74 -3.95
C GLY A 90 0.60 3.47 -4.64
N TRP A 91 1.35 4.55 -4.84
CA TRP A 91 2.70 4.52 -5.36
C TRP A 91 3.65 5.27 -4.43
N THR A 92 4.78 4.65 -4.11
CA THR A 92 5.79 5.19 -3.19
C THR A 92 7.18 5.12 -3.82
N PRO A 93 7.97 6.23 -3.80
CA PRO A 93 9.35 6.20 -4.24
C PRO A 93 10.20 5.19 -3.48
N LEU A 94 11.14 4.54 -4.17
CA LEU A 94 12.09 3.59 -3.59
C LEU A 94 12.89 4.24 -2.45
N ALA A 95 13.38 5.47 -2.67
CA ALA A 95 14.15 6.22 -1.67
C ALA A 95 13.35 6.47 -0.39
N SER A 96 12.04 6.71 -0.51
CA SER A 96 11.15 6.87 0.66
C SER A 96 11.04 5.57 1.45
N LEU A 97 10.83 4.42 0.78
CA LEU A 97 10.77 3.11 1.45
C LEU A 97 12.09 2.74 2.13
N GLN A 98 13.23 3.07 1.53
CA GLN A 98 14.55 2.87 2.14
C GLN A 98 14.72 3.72 3.40
N SER A 99 14.39 5.02 3.32
CA SER A 99 14.48 5.92 4.49
C SER A 99 13.59 5.50 5.66
N GLN A 100 12.48 4.81 5.37
CA GLN A 100 11.52 4.31 6.37
C GLN A 100 11.80 2.87 6.81
N GLY A 101 12.86 2.22 6.29
CA GLY A 101 13.18 0.83 6.60
C GLY A 101 12.12 -0.18 6.14
N GLN A 102 11.31 0.16 5.13
CA GLN A 102 10.23 -0.69 4.60
C GLN A 102 10.63 -1.44 3.32
N PHE A 103 11.76 -1.09 2.71
CA PHE A 103 12.21 -1.63 1.42
C PHE A 103 12.22 -3.16 1.37
N ASP A 104 12.75 -3.82 2.41
CA ASP A 104 12.85 -5.29 2.45
C ASP A 104 11.48 -5.97 2.46
N THR A 105 10.50 -5.38 3.16
CA THR A 105 9.12 -5.90 3.21
C THR A 105 8.45 -5.80 1.83
N TYR A 106 8.59 -4.66 1.15
CA TYR A 106 8.01 -4.47 -0.19
C TYR A 106 8.69 -5.37 -1.23
N SER A 107 10.02 -5.48 -1.19
CA SER A 107 10.78 -6.36 -2.08
C SER A 107 10.42 -7.83 -1.88
N LYS A 108 10.20 -8.25 -0.64
CA LYS A 108 9.73 -9.60 -0.32
C LYS A 108 8.34 -9.87 -0.90
N VAL A 109 7.41 -8.91 -0.80
CA VAL A 109 6.05 -9.05 -1.35
C VAL A 109 6.07 -9.08 -2.88
N ASP A 110 6.87 -8.22 -3.53
CA ASP A 110 7.00 -8.21 -5.00
C ASP A 110 7.56 -9.54 -5.55
N LEU A 111 8.49 -10.17 -4.83
CA LEU A 111 9.08 -11.46 -5.22
C LEU A 111 8.21 -12.68 -4.85
N ASP A 112 7.15 -12.50 -4.06
CA ASP A 112 6.26 -13.60 -3.68
C ASP A 112 5.34 -13.95 -4.86
N ASP A 113 5.62 -15.07 -5.53
CA ASP A 113 4.80 -15.60 -6.64
C ASP A 113 3.50 -16.27 -6.13
N LYS A 114 3.22 -16.20 -4.82
CA LYS A 114 1.96 -16.66 -4.26
C LYS A 114 0.89 -15.61 -4.52
N ASP A 115 -0.13 -16.02 -5.27
CA ASP A 115 -1.37 -15.27 -5.46
C ASP A 115 -2.24 -15.14 -4.19
N GLN A 116 -1.64 -15.32 -3.01
CA GLN A 116 -2.32 -15.19 -1.72
C GLN A 116 -1.81 -13.95 -0.97
N PRO A 117 -2.72 -13.18 -0.35
CA PRO A 117 -2.34 -11.98 0.38
C PRO A 117 -1.40 -12.33 1.54
N THR A 118 -0.23 -11.70 1.53
CA THR A 118 0.76 -11.92 2.58
C THR A 118 0.33 -11.26 3.89
N ARG A 119 0.72 -11.82 5.03
CA ARG A 119 0.43 -11.24 6.36
C ARG A 119 1.41 -10.11 6.74
N ASN A 120 1.96 -9.40 5.77
CA ASN A 120 2.92 -8.33 6.03
C ASN A 120 2.16 -7.05 6.42
N LEU A 121 2.50 -6.48 7.58
CA LEU A 121 1.96 -5.20 8.05
C LEU A 121 2.98 -4.10 7.81
N VAL A 122 2.53 -2.99 7.22
CA VAL A 122 3.33 -1.81 6.95
C VAL A 122 2.63 -0.56 7.51
N PRO A 123 3.34 0.56 7.71
CA PRO A 123 2.69 1.83 8.04
C PRO A 123 1.63 2.19 6.99
N PRO A 124 0.50 2.80 7.39
CA PRO A 124 -0.50 3.26 6.43
C PRO A 124 0.12 4.27 5.44
N PRO A 125 -0.12 4.14 4.13
CA PRO A 125 0.37 5.12 3.16
C PRO A 125 -0.35 6.47 3.37
N PRO A 126 0.28 7.60 3.00
CA PRO A 126 -0.36 8.91 3.06
C PRO A 126 -1.47 8.98 2.01
N ILE A 127 -2.73 8.89 2.44
CA ILE A 127 -3.89 8.97 1.55
C ILE A 127 -3.97 10.39 0.98
N THR A 128 -3.86 10.50 -0.34
CA THR A 128 -4.04 11.71 -1.10
C THR A 128 -5.53 11.91 -1.33
N SER A 129 -6.14 12.86 -0.62
CA SER A 129 -7.54 13.25 -0.82
C SER A 129 -7.61 14.55 -1.63
N ALA A 130 -8.65 14.70 -2.45
CA ALA A 130 -8.99 15.89 -3.25
C ALA A 130 -9.03 17.22 -2.45
N HIS A 131 -9.07 17.15 -1.12
CA HIS A 131 -9.12 18.31 -0.22
C HIS A 131 -7.80 18.60 0.50
N SER A 132 -6.74 17.83 0.25
CA SER A 132 -5.45 18.09 0.86
C SER A 132 -4.73 19.19 0.07
N ALA A 133 -4.51 20.33 0.73
CA ALA A 133 -3.76 21.46 0.19
C ALA A 133 -2.31 21.03 -0.08
N SER A 134 -2.09 20.57 -1.32
CA SER A 134 -0.82 20.24 -1.97
C SER A 134 0.15 19.34 -1.19
N PRO A 135 -0.18 18.06 -0.92
CA PRO A 135 0.85 17.02 -0.94
C PRO A 135 1.55 17.06 -2.29
N GLY A 136 2.89 16.93 -2.32
CA GLY A 136 3.61 16.81 -3.59
C GLY A 136 3.06 15.65 -4.42
N PRO A 137 3.41 15.56 -5.73
CA PRO A 137 2.89 14.50 -6.60
C PRO A 137 3.23 13.08 -6.12
N TYR A 138 4.17 12.95 -5.17
CA TYR A 138 4.70 11.70 -4.65
C TYR A 138 5.01 11.81 -3.15
N PRO A 139 4.89 10.72 -2.37
CA PRO A 139 4.11 9.53 -2.70
C PRO A 139 2.62 9.87 -2.80
N PHE A 140 1.83 9.00 -3.44
CA PHE A 140 0.37 9.12 -3.45
C PHE A 140 -0.31 7.79 -3.14
N ALA A 141 -1.50 7.87 -2.53
CA ALA A 141 -2.35 6.72 -2.30
C ALA A 141 -3.82 7.13 -2.32
N VAL A 142 -4.67 6.29 -2.91
CA VAL A 142 -6.09 6.56 -3.10
C VAL A 142 -6.92 5.35 -2.66
N GLN A 143 -8.03 5.59 -1.98
CA GLN A 143 -8.97 4.51 -1.65
C GLN A 143 -9.63 4.00 -2.92
N ALA A 144 -9.82 2.69 -3.07
CA ALA A 144 -10.40 2.13 -4.28
C ALA A 144 -11.82 2.64 -4.56
N SER A 145 -12.58 2.99 -3.51
CA SER A 145 -13.88 3.65 -3.65
C SER A 145 -13.82 5.03 -4.33
N GLU A 146 -12.68 5.73 -4.25
CA GLU A 146 -12.46 7.04 -4.86
C GLU A 146 -11.93 6.94 -6.30
N ILE A 147 -11.48 5.75 -6.74
CA ILE A 147 -11.04 5.53 -8.11
C ILE A 147 -12.28 5.53 -9.02
N TYR A 148 -12.22 6.36 -10.06
CA TYR A 148 -13.20 6.38 -11.15
C TYR A 148 -12.76 5.52 -12.31
N SER A 149 -11.47 5.57 -12.68
CA SER A 149 -10.95 4.79 -13.78
C SER A 149 -9.45 4.52 -13.66
N VAL A 150 -9.00 3.43 -14.26
CA VAL A 150 -7.59 3.15 -14.51
C VAL A 150 -7.37 3.09 -16.02
N GLN A 151 -6.61 4.03 -16.55
CA GLN A 151 -6.18 4.01 -17.95
C GLN A 151 -4.92 3.18 -18.08
N ILE A 152 -4.93 2.19 -18.96
CA ILE A 152 -3.85 1.23 -19.18
C ILE A 152 -3.37 1.35 -20.62
N ARG A 153 -2.06 1.53 -20.80
CA ARG A 153 -1.39 1.44 -22.11
C ARG A 153 -0.37 0.31 -22.06
N PRO A 154 -0.65 -0.84 -22.70
CA PRO A 154 0.31 -1.93 -22.77
C PRO A 154 1.62 -1.52 -23.46
N PRO A 155 2.74 -2.20 -23.17
CA PRO A 155 3.98 -1.99 -23.90
C PRO A 155 3.79 -2.30 -25.40
N SER A 156 4.44 -1.53 -26.27
CA SER A 156 4.34 -1.67 -27.72
C SER A 156 5.69 -1.43 -28.42
N ALA A 157 5.81 -1.85 -29.68
CA ALA A 157 6.99 -1.58 -30.51
C ALA A 157 7.07 -0.07 -30.86
N GLY A 158 7.54 0.73 -29.91
CA GLY A 158 7.65 2.20 -30.00
C GLY A 158 7.59 2.87 -28.63
N TRP A 159 6.72 2.36 -27.75
CA TRP A 159 6.71 2.65 -26.31
C TRP A 159 7.12 1.39 -25.53
N TRP A 160 8.42 1.34 -25.22
CA TRP A 160 9.13 0.28 -24.51
C TRP A 160 8.52 -0.09 -23.15
N PHE A 161 7.84 0.85 -22.49
CA PHE A 161 7.14 0.60 -21.22
C PHE A 161 5.64 0.68 -21.35
N GLY A 162 4.97 -0.31 -20.76
CA GLY A 162 3.57 -0.16 -20.43
C GLY A 162 3.39 0.87 -19.33
N SER A 163 2.24 1.53 -19.30
CA SER A 163 1.92 2.53 -18.29
C SER A 163 0.50 2.44 -17.80
N ILE A 164 0.28 2.92 -16.57
CA ILE A 164 -1.06 3.15 -16.03
C ILE A 164 -1.22 4.59 -15.53
N VAL A 165 -2.44 5.10 -15.60
CA VAL A 165 -2.87 6.38 -15.00
C VAL A 165 -4.13 6.11 -14.18
N ILE A 166 -4.16 6.64 -12.96
CA ILE A 166 -5.29 6.49 -12.03
C ILE A 166 -6.04 7.82 -11.99
N ASN A 167 -7.35 7.78 -12.25
CA ASN A 167 -8.22 8.95 -12.17
C ASN A 167 -9.25 8.76 -11.06
N THR A 168 -9.47 9.79 -10.26
CA THR A 168 -10.41 9.77 -9.14
C THR A 168 -11.79 10.27 -9.56
N ARG A 169 -12.80 9.96 -8.75
CA ARG A 169 -14.17 10.48 -8.89
C ARG A 169 -14.27 12.00 -8.67
N SER A 170 -13.30 12.58 -7.95
CA SER A 170 -13.18 14.04 -7.76
C SER A 170 -12.58 14.77 -8.97
N GLY A 171 -12.10 14.04 -9.98
CA GLY A 171 -11.51 14.63 -11.19
C GLY A 171 -9.98 14.77 -11.15
N ASP A 172 -9.31 14.22 -10.14
CA ASP A 172 -7.85 14.22 -10.05
C ASP A 172 -7.27 13.12 -10.95
N SER A 173 -6.15 13.42 -11.61
CA SER A 173 -5.37 12.46 -12.39
C SER A 173 -3.96 12.37 -11.80
N PHE A 174 -3.56 11.18 -11.37
CA PHE A 174 -2.21 10.95 -10.86
C PHE A 174 -1.19 10.85 -12.01
N PRO A 175 0.12 11.07 -11.73
CA PRO A 175 1.17 10.89 -12.72
C PRO A 175 1.17 9.48 -13.34
N ALA A 176 1.54 9.39 -14.61
CA ALA A 176 1.67 8.10 -15.28
C ALA A 176 2.78 7.26 -14.64
N LEU A 177 2.44 6.01 -14.32
CA LEU A 177 3.33 5.01 -13.78
C LEU A 177 3.83 4.09 -14.91
N PHE A 178 5.13 4.04 -15.14
CA PHE A 178 5.75 3.28 -16.22
C PHE A 178 6.42 2.02 -15.69
N PHE A 179 6.14 0.87 -16.29
CA PHE A 179 6.60 -0.43 -15.82
C PHE A 179 7.90 -0.83 -16.53
N HIS A 180 9.01 -0.76 -15.82
CA HIS A 180 10.34 -1.13 -16.31
C HIS A 180 10.56 -2.62 -16.12
N ASP A 181 9.77 -3.42 -16.83
CA ASP A 181 9.70 -4.88 -16.63
C ASP A 181 11.01 -5.62 -16.92
N SER A 182 11.90 -5.05 -17.73
CA SER A 182 13.25 -5.58 -17.97
C SER A 182 14.17 -5.47 -16.75
N GLU A 183 13.81 -4.63 -15.78
CA GLU A 183 14.54 -4.44 -14.53
C GLU A 183 13.81 -5.09 -13.33
N CYS A 184 12.53 -5.43 -13.49
CA CYS A 184 11.70 -6.01 -12.45
C CYS A 184 11.91 -7.52 -12.34
N GLN A 185 12.61 -7.98 -11.30
CA GLN A 185 12.94 -9.39 -11.13
C GLN A 185 11.69 -10.29 -11.05
N SER A 186 10.61 -9.83 -10.41
CA SER A 186 9.35 -10.57 -10.35
C SER A 186 8.70 -10.73 -11.73
N THR A 187 8.71 -9.69 -12.59
CA THR A 187 8.24 -9.82 -13.98
C THR A 187 9.10 -10.78 -14.78
N ILE A 188 10.43 -10.67 -14.66
CA ILE A 188 11.39 -11.54 -15.37
C ILE A 188 11.15 -13.01 -15.00
N ASN A 189 10.98 -13.31 -13.71
CA ASN A 189 10.71 -14.65 -13.22
C ASN A 189 9.38 -15.18 -13.76
N HIS A 190 8.32 -14.37 -13.74
CA HIS A 190 7.00 -14.76 -14.23
C HIS A 190 7.01 -15.05 -15.74
N ARG A 191 7.66 -14.20 -16.55
CA ARG A 191 7.83 -14.44 -18.00
C ARG A 191 8.59 -15.75 -18.29
N LYS A 192 9.66 -16.02 -17.53
CA LYS A 192 10.41 -17.29 -17.64
C LYS A 192 9.55 -18.50 -17.28
N LYS A 193 8.69 -18.36 -16.26
CA LYS A 193 7.76 -19.40 -15.83
C LYS A 193 6.73 -19.71 -16.91
N LEU A 194 6.05 -18.70 -17.45
CA LEU A 194 5.09 -18.83 -18.55
C LEU A 194 5.71 -19.49 -19.79
N ALA A 195 6.90 -19.02 -20.20
CA ALA A 195 7.61 -19.59 -21.34
C ALA A 195 7.98 -21.08 -21.14
N ARG A 196 8.31 -21.48 -19.90
CA ARG A 196 8.67 -22.87 -19.58
C ARG A 196 7.44 -23.77 -19.46
N GLU A 197 6.36 -23.28 -18.88
CA GLU A 197 5.19 -24.10 -18.50
C GLU A 197 4.16 -24.17 -19.62
N ASN A 198 3.92 -23.07 -20.34
CA ASN A 198 2.86 -22.97 -21.34
C ASN A 198 3.38 -22.92 -22.79
N PHE A 199 4.70 -22.87 -22.99
CA PHE A 199 5.34 -22.55 -24.28
C PHE A 199 4.77 -21.28 -24.93
N ASP A 200 4.17 -20.42 -24.10
CA ASP A 200 3.47 -19.21 -24.50
C ASP A 200 3.93 -18.07 -23.56
N PRO A 201 4.76 -17.12 -24.06
CA PRO A 201 5.17 -15.96 -23.28
C PRO A 201 4.08 -14.88 -23.19
N PHE A 202 2.94 -15.06 -23.87
CA PHE A 202 1.83 -14.14 -23.89
C PHE A 202 0.90 -14.34 -22.69
N GLY A 203 0.35 -13.25 -22.15
CA GLY A 203 -0.67 -13.27 -21.12
C GLY A 203 -2.06 -13.56 -21.68
N GLU A 204 -3.09 -13.50 -20.83
CA GLU A 204 -4.49 -13.83 -21.16
C GLU A 204 -5.05 -13.06 -22.37
N SER A 205 -4.48 -11.90 -22.70
CA SER A 205 -4.86 -11.07 -23.85
C SER A 205 -4.12 -11.38 -25.16
N GLY A 206 -3.22 -12.36 -25.18
CA GLY A 206 -2.36 -12.68 -26.33
C GLY A 206 -1.20 -11.70 -26.53
N ASN A 207 -0.98 -10.76 -25.61
CA ASN A 207 0.17 -9.85 -25.59
C ASN A 207 1.22 -10.29 -24.58
N LEU A 208 2.46 -9.84 -24.73
CA LEU A 208 3.54 -10.17 -23.78
C LEU A 208 3.13 -9.73 -22.36
N PHE A 209 3.15 -10.68 -21.43
CA PHE A 209 2.85 -10.40 -20.02
C PHE A 209 3.72 -9.26 -19.49
N TRP A 210 3.15 -8.33 -18.73
CA TRP A 210 3.86 -7.16 -18.21
C TRP A 210 3.32 -6.75 -16.83
N GLY A 211 4.05 -5.90 -16.11
CA GLY A 211 3.74 -5.61 -14.70
C GLY A 211 2.35 -5.01 -14.45
N GLY A 212 1.80 -4.26 -15.41
CA GLY A 212 0.45 -3.70 -15.31
C GLY A 212 -0.65 -4.76 -15.37
N ASP A 213 -0.42 -5.91 -16.01
CA ASP A 213 -1.38 -7.03 -16.00
C ASP A 213 -1.53 -7.59 -14.58
N GLN A 214 -0.45 -7.65 -13.81
CA GLN A 214 -0.51 -8.08 -12.40
C GLN A 214 -1.30 -7.11 -11.55
N VAL A 215 -1.08 -5.79 -11.72
CA VAL A 215 -1.85 -4.75 -11.01
C VAL A 215 -3.33 -4.94 -11.29
N LEU A 216 -3.71 -5.06 -12.56
CA LEU A 216 -5.10 -5.25 -12.97
C LEU A 216 -5.68 -6.57 -12.43
N GLY A 217 -4.90 -7.65 -12.44
CA GLY A 217 -5.27 -8.94 -11.85
C GLY A 217 -5.57 -8.83 -10.36
N TRP A 218 -4.73 -8.13 -9.59
CA TRP A 218 -4.96 -7.88 -8.17
C TRP A 218 -6.19 -6.99 -7.91
N LEU A 219 -6.43 -5.98 -8.74
CA LEU A 219 -7.65 -5.17 -8.64
C LEU A 219 -8.91 -6.01 -8.92
N LYS A 220 -8.93 -6.79 -10.00
CA LYS A 220 -10.04 -7.69 -10.37
C LYS A 220 -10.36 -8.76 -9.31
N ARG A 221 -9.39 -9.17 -8.50
CA ARG A 221 -9.60 -10.12 -7.39
C ARG A 221 -10.44 -9.54 -6.25
N HIS A 222 -10.42 -8.22 -6.08
CA HIS A 222 -11.01 -7.54 -4.92
C HIS A 222 -12.08 -6.52 -5.28
N LEU A 223 -12.17 -6.13 -6.55
CA LEU A 223 -13.09 -5.12 -7.08
C LEU A 223 -13.79 -5.66 -8.32
N ASN A 224 -15.02 -5.22 -8.55
CA ASN A 224 -15.68 -5.36 -9.85
C ASN A 224 -15.06 -4.35 -10.82
N VAL A 225 -14.11 -4.80 -11.64
CA VAL A 225 -13.42 -3.96 -12.63
C VAL A 225 -14.00 -4.26 -14.00
N GLU A 226 -14.59 -3.25 -14.63
CA GLU A 226 -15.22 -3.37 -15.94
C GLU A 226 -14.38 -2.67 -17.00
N ARG A 227 -14.30 -3.25 -18.20
CA ARG A 227 -13.64 -2.59 -19.33
C ARG A 227 -14.63 -1.63 -19.97
N SER A 228 -14.24 -0.37 -20.12
CA SER A 228 -15.07 0.62 -20.80
C SER A 228 -15.11 0.39 -22.33
N PRO A 229 -15.98 1.10 -23.07
CA PRO A 229 -15.94 1.09 -24.54
C PRO A 229 -14.60 1.57 -25.12
N GLU A 230 -13.92 2.46 -24.41
CA GLU A 230 -12.52 2.83 -24.69
C GLU A 230 -11.61 1.66 -24.26
N PRO A 231 -10.89 1.01 -25.18
CA PRO A 231 -10.21 -0.26 -24.91
C PRO A 231 -9.12 -0.18 -23.84
N ASN A 232 -8.61 1.03 -23.59
CA ASN A 232 -7.51 1.31 -22.67
C ASN A 232 -8.01 1.81 -21.30
N ILE A 233 -9.32 1.84 -21.04
CA ILE A 233 -9.88 2.37 -19.80
C ILE A 233 -10.67 1.28 -19.08
N PHE A 234 -10.37 1.12 -17.79
CA PHE A 234 -11.08 0.25 -16.86
C PHE A 234 -11.80 1.10 -15.81
N LEU A 235 -13.02 0.72 -15.45
CA LEU A 235 -13.92 1.39 -14.51
C LEU A 235 -14.10 0.55 -13.24
#